data_AF-A0A368GKK7-F1
#
_entry.id   AF-A0A368GKK7-F1
#
_cell.length_a   1.000
_cell.length_b   1.000
_cell.length_c   1.000
_cell.angle_alpha   90.00
_cell.angle_beta   90.00
_cell.angle_gamma   90.00
#
_symmetry.space_group_name_H-M   'P 1'
#
loop_
_entity.id
_entity.type
_entity.pdbx_description
1 polymer ?
#
loop_
_entity_poly.entity_id
_entity_poly.type
_entity_poly.pdbx_seq_one_letter_code
_entity_poly.pdbx_strand_id
1 'polypeptide(L)'
;MNRITNYGIEQVFQLYHYLEALKTDENGWRKSTDNIVANNLSTDEEHFLLLQVIEDYLARRYAGADADSVMCIRSLLSHWIQKLSTRPDQPVFLVNKMAHIFSLVFAADFPDRWPTFMDDIFLSRGLDSVPLVVFYLKTLLAIDSEVVDRDIQRTKTVFDRNTKIKDFMRDLCIPQIVQSWWTILERCSDVTAQCLCLDAVAAFVDWIDVELVANDVFVPLVIARLGNKDISEAAVRAVSALIQKGMPPSKKLSLVTALTDVMRNNHLISVNPNSDYEDVLRAGSLLSAVGSVLIDTYHK
;
A
#
# COMPACT_ATOMS: atom_id res chain seq x y z
N MET A 1 -3.12 43.36 11.97
CA MET A 1 -3.62 42.28 11.11
C MET A 1 -2.74 41.98 9.89
N ASN A 2 -2.22 42.96 9.14
CA ASN A 2 -1.45 42.70 7.88
C ASN A 2 0.01 42.23 8.01
N ARG A 3 0.65 42.32 9.18
CA ARG A 3 2.07 41.92 9.34
C ARG A 3 2.27 40.42 9.57
N ILE A 4 1.29 39.73 10.14
CA ILE A 4 1.37 38.29 10.43
C ILE A 4 1.18 37.47 9.15
N THR A 5 0.34 37.93 8.23
CA THR A 5 0.15 37.32 6.92
C THR A 5 1.33 37.51 5.97
N ASN A 6 2.00 38.68 5.99
CA ASN A 6 3.20 38.91 5.16
C ASN A 6 4.41 38.07 5.62
N TYR A 7 4.57 37.85 6.93
CA TYR A 7 5.70 37.07 7.46
C TYR A 7 5.65 35.60 7.04
N GLY A 8 4.44 35.01 7.01
CA GLY A 8 4.24 33.63 6.54
C GLY A 8 4.49 33.49 5.03
N ILE A 9 4.13 34.49 4.22
CA ILE A 9 4.35 34.47 2.77
C ILE A 9 5.84 34.61 2.44
N GLU A 10 6.58 35.49 3.12
CA GLU A 10 8.03 35.63 2.94
C GLU A 10 8.79 34.37 3.33
N GLN A 11 8.42 33.71 4.43
CA GLN A 11 9.02 32.43 4.84
C GLN A 11 8.74 31.32 3.83
N VAL A 12 7.49 31.19 3.34
CA VAL A 12 7.15 30.19 2.31
C VAL A 12 7.90 30.45 1.00
N PHE A 13 8.05 31.71 0.60
CA PHE A 13 8.80 32.09 -0.59
C PHE A 13 10.29 31.78 -0.47
N GLN A 14 10.89 32.03 0.70
CA GLN A 14 12.27 31.65 1.00
C GLN A 14 12.47 30.13 0.99
N LEU A 15 11.54 29.37 1.59
CA LEU A 15 11.56 27.90 1.60
C LEU A 15 11.49 27.34 0.17
N TYR A 16 10.64 27.94 -0.67
CA TYR A 16 10.48 27.53 -2.06
C TYR A 16 11.74 27.78 -2.89
N HIS A 17 12.36 28.96 -2.77
CA HIS A 17 13.63 29.24 -3.45
C HIS A 17 14.77 28.34 -2.97
N TYR A 18 14.82 28.05 -1.68
CA TYR A 18 15.78 27.10 -1.12
C TYR A 18 15.61 25.70 -1.74
N LEU A 19 14.37 25.25 -1.94
CA LEU A 19 14.08 23.98 -2.60
C LEU A 19 14.49 23.96 -4.08
N GLU A 20 14.23 25.02 -4.84
CA GLU A 20 14.67 25.08 -6.24
C GLU A 20 16.20 25.03 -6.36
N ALA A 21 16.90 25.69 -5.43
CA ALA A 21 18.35 25.59 -5.33
C ALA A 21 18.81 24.15 -5.01
N LEU A 22 18.11 23.45 -4.11
CA LEU A 22 18.43 22.06 -3.79
C LEU A 22 18.12 21.08 -4.94
N LYS A 23 17.07 21.31 -5.73
CA LYS A 23 16.75 20.47 -6.89
C LYS A 23 17.76 20.63 -8.03
N THR A 24 18.37 21.80 -8.15
CA THR A 24 19.41 22.08 -9.16
C THR A 24 20.80 21.67 -8.69
N ASP A 25 21.03 21.59 -7.37
CA ASP A 25 22.26 21.08 -6.77
C ASP A 25 22.39 19.54 -6.95
N GLU A 26 23.52 19.11 -7.50
CA GLU A 26 23.83 17.70 -7.67
C GLU A 26 23.74 16.91 -6.35
N ASN A 27 24.13 17.52 -5.24
CA ASN A 27 24.12 16.93 -3.90
C ASN A 27 22.95 17.40 -3.01
N GLY A 28 21.98 18.12 -3.57
CA GLY A 28 20.85 18.65 -2.80
C GLY A 28 20.03 17.57 -2.10
N TRP A 29 19.88 16.39 -2.72
CA TRP A 29 19.20 15.24 -2.12
C TRP A 29 19.94 14.68 -0.89
N ARG A 30 21.29 14.70 -0.91
CA ARG A 30 22.10 14.21 0.21
C ARG A 30 22.00 15.18 1.39
N LYS A 31 22.13 16.48 1.13
CA LYS A 31 21.88 17.54 2.13
C LYS A 31 20.47 17.45 2.72
N SER A 32 19.47 17.19 1.88
CA SER A 32 18.08 17.00 2.30
C SER A 32 17.94 15.79 3.23
N THR A 33 18.60 14.67 2.88
CA THR A 33 18.61 13.46 3.69
C THR A 33 19.30 13.69 5.04
N ASP A 34 20.47 14.34 5.03
CA ASP A 34 21.23 14.63 6.24
C ASP A 34 20.44 15.53 7.21
N ASN A 35 19.75 16.56 6.69
CA ASN A 35 18.88 17.41 7.50
C ASN A 35 17.73 16.62 8.15
N ILE A 36 17.10 15.71 7.40
CA ILE A 36 16.01 14.88 7.91
C ILE A 36 16.50 13.91 8.98
N VAL A 37 17.62 13.22 8.75
CA VAL A 37 18.18 12.23 9.67
C VAL A 37 18.71 12.91 10.95
N ALA A 38 19.33 14.08 10.82
CA ALA A 38 19.77 14.89 11.95
C ALA A 38 18.61 15.53 12.75
N ASN A 39 17.35 15.37 12.30
CA ASN A 39 16.18 16.07 12.82
C ASN A 39 16.36 17.61 12.84
N ASN A 40 17.12 18.15 11.89
CA ASN A 40 17.34 19.58 11.72
C ASN A 40 16.25 20.18 10.82
N LEU A 41 15.00 20.10 11.30
CA LEU A 41 13.80 20.51 10.57
C LEU A 41 13.00 21.48 11.44
N SER A 42 12.54 22.57 10.84
CA SER A 42 11.76 23.61 11.54
C SER A 42 10.27 23.30 11.52
N THR A 43 9.76 22.76 10.40
CA THR A 43 8.33 22.44 10.21
C THR A 43 8.11 21.15 9.40
N ASP A 44 6.88 20.63 9.44
CA ASP A 44 6.50 19.46 8.64
C ASP A 44 6.43 19.77 7.13
N GLU A 45 6.15 21.02 6.75
CA GLU A 45 6.21 21.48 5.37
C GLU A 45 7.64 21.47 4.84
N GLU A 46 8.61 21.95 5.63
CA GLU A 46 10.03 21.88 5.28
C GLU A 46 10.45 20.42 5.05
N HIS A 47 10.04 19.51 5.94
CA HIS A 47 10.29 18.09 5.77
C HIS A 47 9.71 17.57 4.45
N PHE A 48 8.46 17.88 4.14
CA PHE A 48 7.82 17.45 2.88
C PHE A 48 8.56 17.98 1.64
N LEU A 49 9.00 19.25 1.67
CA LEU A 49 9.78 19.85 0.59
C LEU A 49 11.13 19.13 0.38
N LEU A 50 11.85 18.83 1.46
CA LEU A 50 13.10 18.06 1.36
C LEU A 50 12.86 16.65 0.79
N LEU A 51 11.74 16.01 1.13
CA LEU A 51 11.35 14.73 0.52
C LEU A 51 11.05 14.85 -0.98
N GLN A 52 10.60 16.00 -1.49
CA GLN A 52 10.45 16.21 -2.94
C GLN A 52 11.80 16.28 -3.67
N VAL A 53 12.85 16.80 -3.02
CA VAL A 53 14.20 16.80 -3.60
C VAL A 53 14.72 15.36 -3.70
N ILE A 54 14.46 14.56 -2.66
CA ILE A 54 14.85 13.14 -2.63
C ILE A 54 14.08 12.34 -3.67
N GLU A 55 12.78 12.55 -3.80
CA GLU A 55 11.95 11.94 -4.85
C GLU A 55 12.49 12.22 -6.27
N ASP A 56 12.85 13.47 -6.57
CA ASP A 56 13.42 13.84 -7.88
C ASP A 56 14.72 13.06 -8.16
N TYR A 57 15.57 12.92 -7.14
CA TYR A 57 16.78 12.11 -7.23
C TYR A 57 16.49 10.62 -7.45
N LEU A 58 15.53 10.05 -6.71
CA LEU A 58 15.10 8.65 -6.87
C LEU A 58 14.59 8.37 -8.27
N ALA A 59 13.80 9.29 -8.84
CA ALA A 59 13.23 9.14 -10.17
C ALA A 59 14.27 9.25 -11.31
N ARG A 60 15.32 10.07 -11.14
CA ARG A 60 16.22 10.45 -12.25
C ARG A 60 17.60 9.82 -12.19
N ARG A 61 18.17 9.63 -11.00
CA ARG A 61 19.61 9.36 -10.81
C ARG A 61 19.90 8.14 -9.96
N TYR A 62 18.98 7.71 -9.09
CA TYR A 62 19.24 6.65 -8.11
C TYR A 62 19.50 5.26 -8.70
N ALA A 63 18.99 4.97 -9.91
CA ALA A 63 19.26 3.70 -10.59
C ALA A 63 20.78 3.45 -10.76
N GLY A 64 21.56 4.52 -11.01
CA GLY A 64 23.02 4.48 -11.13
C GLY A 64 23.78 4.88 -9.86
N ALA A 65 23.13 4.90 -8.69
CA ALA A 65 23.74 5.30 -7.43
C ALA A 65 24.91 4.39 -7.03
N ASP A 66 25.94 5.00 -6.44
CA ASP A 66 27.05 4.29 -5.80
C ASP A 66 26.66 3.73 -4.43
N ALA A 67 27.55 2.92 -3.84
CA ALA A 67 27.28 2.26 -2.55
C ALA A 67 26.98 3.27 -1.43
N ASP A 68 27.70 4.39 -1.38
CA ASP A 68 27.51 5.41 -0.36
C ASP A 68 26.14 6.10 -0.49
N SER A 69 25.70 6.37 -1.72
CA SER A 69 24.38 6.98 -1.96
C SER A 69 23.26 6.00 -1.63
N VAL A 70 23.43 4.72 -1.94
CA VAL A 70 22.50 3.67 -1.53
C VAL A 70 22.40 3.60 -0.01
N MET A 71 23.52 3.57 0.71
CA MET A 71 23.53 3.56 2.17
C MET A 71 22.86 4.79 2.78
N CYS A 72 23.07 5.98 2.20
CA CYS A 72 22.41 7.22 2.62
C CYS A 72 20.87 7.09 2.56
N ILE A 73 20.33 6.58 1.44
CA ILE A 73 18.89 6.34 1.30
C ILE A 73 18.39 5.26 2.26
N ARG A 74 19.14 4.17 2.48
CA ARG A 74 18.76 3.14 3.48
C ARG A 74 18.71 3.69 4.90
N SER A 75 19.62 4.61 5.23
CA SER A 75 19.62 5.33 6.50
C SER A 75 18.37 6.20 6.65
N LEU A 76 17.95 6.89 5.59
CA LEU A 76 16.69 7.65 5.57
C LEU A 76 15.48 6.75 5.87
N LEU A 77 15.37 5.61 5.20
CA LEU A 77 14.25 4.69 5.40
C LEU A 77 14.25 4.15 6.84
N SER A 78 15.41 3.74 7.34
CA SER A 78 15.54 3.23 8.72
C SER A 78 15.22 4.29 9.76
N HIS A 79 15.68 5.53 9.55
CA HIS A 79 15.36 6.67 10.41
C HIS A 79 13.85 6.92 10.47
N TRP A 80 13.15 6.83 9.34
CA TRP A 80 11.70 6.99 9.31
C TRP A 80 10.95 5.92 10.11
N ILE A 81 11.33 4.64 9.98
CA ILE A 81 10.73 3.56 10.78
C ILE A 81 10.98 3.78 12.29
N GLN A 82 12.19 4.20 12.66
CA GLN A 82 12.51 4.55 14.04
C GLN A 82 11.71 5.77 14.53
N LYS A 83 11.53 6.78 13.67
CA LYS A 83 10.72 7.97 13.97
C LYS A 83 9.27 7.60 14.22
N LEU A 84 8.66 6.74 13.40
CA LEU A 84 7.30 6.25 13.61
C LEU A 84 7.15 5.48 14.93
N SER A 85 8.18 4.72 15.30
CA SER A 85 8.17 3.96 16.56
C SER A 85 8.27 4.85 17.80
N THR A 86 8.96 5.99 17.70
CA THR A 86 9.20 6.91 18.84
C THR A 86 8.23 8.10 18.86
N ARG A 87 7.69 8.49 17.71
CA ARG A 87 6.76 9.60 17.50
C ARG A 87 5.66 9.15 16.53
N PRO A 88 4.68 8.37 17.00
CA PRO A 88 3.64 7.75 16.16
C PRO A 88 2.75 8.77 15.46
N ASP A 89 2.55 9.94 16.06
CA ASP A 89 1.70 11.01 15.54
C ASP A 89 2.41 11.82 14.46
N GLN A 90 2.59 11.22 13.27
CA GLN A 90 3.08 11.92 12.08
C GLN A 90 1.92 12.44 11.22
N PRO A 91 2.03 13.64 10.63
CA PRO A 91 1.04 14.15 9.69
C PRO A 91 0.79 13.18 8.52
N VAL A 92 -0.48 13.01 8.14
CA VAL A 92 -0.90 12.06 7.10
C VAL A 92 -0.19 12.29 5.76
N PHE A 93 0.04 13.56 5.39
CA PHE A 93 0.73 13.88 4.13
C PHE A 93 2.21 13.44 4.14
N LEU A 94 2.89 13.51 5.28
CA LEU A 94 4.27 12.99 5.42
C LEU A 94 4.28 11.46 5.37
N VAL A 95 3.34 10.81 6.06
CA VAL A 95 3.20 9.34 6.03
C VAL A 95 2.99 8.85 4.59
N ASN A 96 2.09 9.50 3.85
CA ASN A 96 1.84 9.16 2.44
C ASN A 96 3.07 9.45 1.57
N LYS A 97 3.77 10.57 1.79
CA LYS A 97 4.98 10.90 1.03
C LYS A 97 6.07 9.86 1.25
N MET A 98 6.29 9.46 2.50
CA MET A 98 7.29 8.44 2.82
C MET A 98 6.90 7.07 2.27
N ALA A 99 5.62 6.68 2.28
CA ALA A 99 5.18 5.42 1.66
C ALA A 99 5.53 5.40 0.17
N HIS A 100 5.36 6.54 -0.53
CA HIS A 100 5.79 6.69 -1.92
C HIS A 100 7.31 6.64 -2.09
N ILE A 101 8.08 7.31 -1.23
CA ILE A 101 9.56 7.21 -1.25
C ILE A 101 10.01 5.75 -1.07
N PHE A 102 9.41 5.01 -0.14
CA PHE A 102 9.70 3.59 0.07
C PHE A 102 9.35 2.76 -1.18
N SER A 103 8.23 3.04 -1.86
CA SER A 103 7.87 2.32 -3.08
C SER A 103 8.84 2.60 -4.23
N LEU A 104 9.33 3.83 -4.39
CA LEU A 104 10.35 4.18 -5.38
C LEU A 104 11.68 3.45 -5.12
N VAL A 105 12.12 3.43 -3.87
CA VAL A 105 13.34 2.69 -3.49
C VAL A 105 13.15 1.20 -3.71
N PHE A 106 12.00 0.64 -3.32
CA PHE A 106 11.67 -0.76 -3.58
C PHE A 106 11.74 -1.10 -5.07
N ALA A 107 11.10 -0.30 -5.93
CA ALA A 107 11.08 -0.53 -7.37
C ALA A 107 12.46 -0.37 -8.05
N ALA A 108 13.38 0.38 -7.44
CA ALA A 108 14.74 0.57 -7.93
C ALA A 108 15.72 -0.51 -7.43
N ASP A 109 15.59 -0.92 -6.17
CA ASP A 109 16.56 -1.81 -5.51
C ASP A 109 16.13 -3.27 -5.47
N PHE A 110 14.82 -3.57 -5.40
CA PHE A 110 14.33 -4.94 -5.41
C PHE A 110 14.14 -5.44 -6.85
N PRO A 111 14.55 -6.68 -7.19
CA PRO A 111 15.17 -7.68 -6.31
C PRO A 111 16.71 -7.64 -6.30
N ASP A 112 17.35 -6.93 -7.24
CA ASP A 112 18.78 -7.13 -7.54
C ASP A 112 19.74 -6.57 -6.47
N ARG A 113 19.45 -5.36 -5.94
CA ARG A 113 20.29 -4.66 -4.95
C ARG A 113 19.84 -4.93 -3.51
N TRP A 114 18.56 -5.24 -3.31
CA TRP A 114 17.99 -5.46 -1.98
C TRP A 114 16.88 -6.52 -1.97
N PRO A 115 17.21 -7.81 -2.14
CA PRO A 115 16.22 -8.88 -2.18
C PRO A 115 15.45 -9.06 -0.87
N THR A 116 16.03 -8.67 0.26
CA THR A 116 15.45 -8.79 1.62
C THR A 116 14.70 -7.54 2.07
N PHE A 117 14.39 -6.58 1.18
CA PHE A 117 13.80 -5.29 1.55
C PHE A 117 12.60 -5.41 2.51
N MET A 118 11.62 -6.26 2.17
CA MET A 118 10.39 -6.41 2.96
C MET A 118 10.69 -6.94 4.37
N ASP A 119 11.59 -7.92 4.45
CA ASP A 119 12.03 -8.50 5.72
C ASP A 119 12.78 -7.48 6.56
N ASP A 120 13.79 -6.82 5.99
CA ASP A 120 14.67 -5.89 6.71
C ASP A 120 13.94 -4.64 7.23
N ILE A 121 12.96 -4.16 6.46
CA ILE A 121 12.22 -2.93 6.80
C ILE A 121 11.01 -3.21 7.70
N PHE A 122 10.25 -4.28 7.43
CA PHE A 122 8.95 -4.50 8.06
C PHE A 122 8.85 -5.85 8.77
N LEU A 123 8.99 -6.97 8.04
CA LEU A 123 8.50 -8.26 8.52
C LEU A 123 9.35 -8.85 9.66
N SER A 124 10.68 -8.66 9.62
CA SER A 124 11.57 -9.14 10.68
C SER A 124 11.55 -8.29 11.96
N ARG A 125 11.18 -7.01 11.83
CA ARG A 125 11.14 -6.05 12.95
C ARG A 125 9.86 -6.15 13.78
N GLY A 126 8.83 -6.83 13.26
CA GLY A 126 7.51 -6.87 13.86
C GLY A 126 6.65 -5.68 13.47
N LEU A 127 5.33 -5.91 13.42
CA LEU A 127 4.31 -4.89 13.16
C LEU A 127 3.57 -4.59 14.46
N ASP A 128 4.33 -4.13 15.47
CA ASP A 128 3.90 -4.13 16.87
C ASP A 128 3.03 -2.93 17.27
N SER A 129 2.85 -1.95 16.37
CA SER A 129 2.04 -0.77 16.62
C SER A 129 1.15 -0.42 15.44
N VAL A 130 -0.04 0.12 15.72
CA VAL A 130 -1.01 0.54 14.70
C VAL A 130 -0.41 1.53 13.68
N PRO A 131 0.36 2.57 14.06
CA PRO A 131 0.99 3.48 13.10
C PRO A 131 1.97 2.78 12.16
N LEU A 132 2.73 1.80 12.65
CA LEU A 132 3.65 1.02 11.82
C LEU A 132 2.90 0.08 10.87
N VAL A 133 1.83 -0.58 11.34
CA VAL A 133 0.92 -1.38 10.51
C VAL A 133 0.32 -0.53 9.40
N VAL A 134 -0.23 0.64 9.74
CA VAL A 134 -0.81 1.57 8.77
C VAL A 134 0.23 2.02 7.75
N PHE A 135 1.45 2.37 8.19
CA PHE A 135 2.51 2.77 7.27
C PHE A 135 2.98 1.63 6.35
N TYR A 136 3.11 0.41 6.88
CA TYR A 136 3.41 -0.78 6.11
C TYR A 136 2.37 -1.04 5.01
N LEU A 137 1.08 -1.02 5.37
CA LEU A 137 0.00 -1.24 4.40
C LEU A 137 -0.07 -0.13 3.35
N LYS A 138 0.15 1.14 3.74
CA LYS A 138 0.28 2.24 2.78
C LYS A 138 1.47 2.06 1.84
N THR A 139 2.58 1.51 2.33
CA THR A 139 3.75 1.21 1.51
C THR A 139 3.45 0.07 0.52
N LEU A 140 2.74 -0.98 0.93
CA LEU A 140 2.27 -2.03 0.01
C LEU A 140 1.40 -1.46 -1.11
N LEU A 141 0.43 -0.60 -0.77
CA LEU A 141 -0.44 0.04 -1.75
C LEU A 141 0.34 0.98 -2.70
N ALA A 142 1.33 1.71 -2.18
CA ALA A 142 2.20 2.54 -3.01
C ALA A 142 3.07 1.70 -3.96
N ILE A 143 3.54 0.53 -3.52
CA ILE A 143 4.26 -0.44 -4.37
C ILE A 143 3.33 -0.98 -5.46
N ASP A 144 2.08 -1.31 -5.12
CA ASP A 144 1.09 -1.75 -6.10
C ASP A 144 0.84 -0.67 -7.19
N SER A 145 0.69 0.60 -6.79
CA SER A 145 0.55 1.70 -7.75
C SER A 145 1.77 1.85 -8.68
N GLU A 146 2.99 1.71 -8.15
CA GLU A 146 4.23 1.83 -8.93
C GLU A 146 4.46 0.61 -9.86
N VAL A 147 4.19 -0.59 -9.37
CA VAL A 147 4.61 -1.85 -10.00
C VAL A 147 3.47 -2.52 -10.78
N VAL A 148 2.24 -2.45 -10.30
CA VAL A 148 1.13 -3.30 -10.75
C VAL A 148 0.09 -2.53 -11.55
N ASP A 149 -0.22 -1.28 -11.17
CA ASP A 149 -1.36 -0.51 -11.71
C ASP A 149 -1.42 -0.54 -13.24
N ARG A 150 -2.42 -1.22 -13.80
CA ARG A 150 -2.50 -1.51 -15.24
C ARG A 150 -2.98 -0.33 -16.07
N ASP A 151 -3.53 0.71 -15.44
CA ASP A 151 -4.12 1.85 -16.13
C ASP A 151 -3.07 2.89 -16.54
N ILE A 152 -1.86 2.78 -16.00
CA ILE A 152 -0.72 3.60 -16.38
C ILE A 152 -0.05 3.02 -17.63
N GLN A 153 -0.08 3.77 -18.73
CA GLN A 153 0.72 3.44 -19.92
C GLN A 153 2.21 3.51 -19.58
N ARG A 154 2.87 2.36 -19.55
CA ARG A 154 4.30 2.24 -19.23
C ARG A 154 5.12 1.92 -20.48
N THR A 155 6.37 2.36 -20.48
CA THR A 155 7.34 1.95 -21.49
C THR A 155 7.66 0.46 -21.31
N LYS A 156 8.11 -0.19 -22.40
CA LYS A 156 8.47 -1.62 -22.38
C LYS A 156 9.48 -1.96 -21.28
N THR A 157 10.51 -1.13 -21.10
CA THR A 157 11.52 -1.30 -20.05
C THR A 157 10.92 -1.34 -18.65
N VAL A 158 9.96 -0.45 -18.36
CA VAL A 158 9.31 -0.40 -17.04
C VAL A 158 8.36 -1.59 -16.87
N PHE A 159 7.66 -2.00 -17.92
CA PHE A 159 6.83 -3.21 -17.88
C PHE A 159 7.65 -4.48 -17.58
N ASP A 160 8.79 -4.65 -18.24
CA ASP A 160 9.69 -5.79 -18.04
C ASP A 160 10.26 -5.78 -16.61
N ARG A 161 10.69 -4.61 -16.12
CA ARG A 161 11.10 -4.41 -14.71
C ARG A 161 10.00 -4.82 -13.74
N ASN A 162 8.78 -4.33 -13.95
CA ASN A 162 7.66 -4.59 -13.05
C ASN A 162 7.22 -6.06 -13.07
N THR A 163 7.32 -6.73 -14.22
CA THR A 163 7.10 -8.18 -14.33
C THR A 163 8.14 -8.94 -13.49
N LYS A 164 9.43 -8.59 -13.64
CA LYS A 164 10.50 -9.15 -12.81
C LYS A 164 10.24 -8.93 -11.32
N ILE A 165 9.88 -7.73 -10.89
CA ILE A 165 9.58 -7.44 -9.49
C ILE A 165 8.47 -8.36 -8.98
N LYS A 166 7.34 -8.47 -9.69
CA LYS A 166 6.23 -9.35 -9.27
C LYS A 166 6.65 -10.80 -9.14
N ASP A 167 7.41 -11.32 -10.09
CA ASP A 167 7.87 -12.71 -10.07
C ASP A 167 8.74 -12.97 -8.84
N PHE A 168 9.72 -12.11 -8.56
CA PHE A 168 10.55 -12.22 -7.35
C PHE A 168 9.75 -11.99 -6.06
N MET A 169 8.75 -11.09 -6.06
CA MET A 169 7.88 -10.92 -4.90
C MET A 169 7.12 -12.20 -4.57
N ARG A 170 6.57 -12.89 -5.58
CA ARG A 170 5.87 -14.18 -5.37
C ARG A 170 6.76 -15.19 -4.67
N ASP A 171 8.01 -15.27 -5.08
CA ASP A 171 8.96 -16.27 -4.57
C ASP A 171 9.52 -15.89 -3.20
N LEU A 172 9.79 -14.60 -2.96
CA LEU A 172 10.58 -14.16 -1.81
C LEU A 172 9.76 -13.66 -0.63
N CYS A 173 8.66 -12.93 -0.85
CA CYS A 173 8.00 -12.18 0.24
C CYS A 173 6.47 -12.29 0.29
N ILE A 174 5.79 -12.64 -0.80
CA ILE A 174 4.33 -12.70 -0.82
C ILE A 174 3.73 -13.68 0.21
N PRO A 175 4.28 -14.87 0.46
CA PRO A 175 3.77 -15.75 1.51
C PRO A 175 3.76 -15.10 2.90
N GLN A 176 4.83 -14.38 3.25
CA GLN A 176 4.93 -13.67 4.52
C GLN A 176 4.03 -12.42 4.56
N ILE A 177 3.87 -11.72 3.43
CA ILE A 177 2.94 -10.59 3.30
C ILE A 177 1.50 -11.08 3.53
N VAL A 178 1.08 -12.19 2.92
CA VAL A 178 -0.25 -12.78 3.15
C VAL A 178 -0.43 -13.19 4.61
N GLN A 179 0.60 -13.79 5.22
CA GLN A 179 0.58 -14.12 6.65
C GLN A 179 0.44 -12.86 7.53
N SER A 180 1.06 -11.75 7.14
CA SER A 180 0.91 -10.47 7.83
C SER A 180 -0.52 -9.94 7.72
N TRP A 181 -1.18 -10.05 6.57
CA TRP A 181 -2.59 -9.66 6.40
C TRP A 181 -3.51 -10.45 7.31
N TRP A 182 -3.32 -11.78 7.34
CA TRP A 182 -4.08 -12.64 8.25
C TRP A 182 -3.91 -12.18 9.71
N THR A 183 -2.67 -11.94 10.13
CA THR A 183 -2.35 -11.51 11.49
C THR A 183 -2.95 -10.14 11.82
N ILE A 184 -2.91 -9.20 10.89
CA ILE A 184 -3.49 -7.85 11.04
C ILE A 184 -5.01 -7.94 11.18
N LEU A 185 -5.69 -8.66 10.28
CA LEU A 185 -7.16 -8.79 10.31
C LEU A 185 -7.66 -9.53 11.55
N GLU A 186 -6.87 -10.47 12.09
CA GLU A 186 -7.22 -11.23 13.29
C GLU A 186 -6.95 -10.46 14.59
N ARG A 187 -5.82 -9.73 14.67
CA ARG A 187 -5.32 -9.17 15.93
C ARG A 187 -5.46 -7.65 16.06
N CYS A 188 -5.59 -6.92 14.96
CA CYS A 188 -5.70 -5.46 14.98
C CYS A 188 -7.16 -5.03 14.89
N SER A 189 -7.66 -4.36 15.91
CA SER A 189 -9.03 -3.81 15.92
C SER A 189 -9.15 -2.41 15.31
N ASP A 190 -8.03 -1.78 14.94
CA ASP A 190 -8.03 -0.44 14.35
C ASP A 190 -8.68 -0.47 12.96
N VAL A 191 -9.72 0.37 12.78
CA VAL A 191 -10.52 0.42 11.56
C VAL A 191 -9.67 0.82 10.36
N THR A 192 -8.75 1.78 10.52
CA THR A 192 -7.89 2.24 9.42
C THR A 192 -6.96 1.14 8.95
N ALA A 193 -6.33 0.42 9.89
CA ALA A 193 -5.48 -0.72 9.58
C ALA A 193 -6.26 -1.85 8.91
N GLN A 194 -7.48 -2.18 9.39
CA GLN A 194 -8.32 -3.19 8.75
C GLN A 194 -8.71 -2.80 7.32
N CYS A 195 -9.17 -1.58 7.09
CA CYS A 195 -9.52 -1.08 5.75
C CYS A 195 -8.33 -1.14 4.80
N LEU A 196 -7.17 -0.62 5.21
CA LEU A 196 -5.95 -0.65 4.39
C LEU A 196 -5.48 -2.09 4.11
N CYS A 197 -5.67 -3.01 5.05
CA CYS A 197 -5.31 -4.40 4.87
C CYS A 197 -6.22 -5.08 3.84
N LEU A 198 -7.53 -4.82 3.89
CA LEU A 198 -8.50 -5.30 2.90
C LEU A 198 -8.24 -4.69 1.52
N ASP A 199 -7.86 -3.42 1.45
CA ASP A 199 -7.48 -2.77 0.20
C ASP A 199 -6.20 -3.38 -0.39
N ALA A 200 -5.20 -3.70 0.44
CA ALA A 200 -4.00 -4.42 0.00
C ALA A 200 -4.34 -5.83 -0.52
N VAL A 201 -5.25 -6.54 0.16
CA VAL A 201 -5.77 -7.82 -0.36
C VAL A 201 -6.41 -7.61 -1.72
N ALA A 202 -7.31 -6.65 -1.88
CA ALA A 202 -8.00 -6.39 -3.15
C ALA A 202 -7.02 -6.09 -4.30
N ALA A 203 -5.95 -5.33 -4.03
CA ALA A 203 -4.95 -4.95 -5.01
C ALA A 203 -4.04 -6.12 -5.43
N PHE A 204 -3.61 -6.96 -4.49
CA PHE A 204 -2.61 -7.99 -4.75
C PHE A 204 -3.20 -9.32 -5.23
N VAL A 205 -4.45 -9.62 -4.85
CA VAL A 205 -5.10 -10.92 -5.07
C VAL A 205 -5.08 -11.37 -6.52
N ASP A 206 -5.16 -10.48 -7.51
CA ASP A 206 -5.20 -10.87 -8.93
C ASP A 206 -3.94 -11.61 -9.38
N TRP A 207 -2.75 -11.18 -8.93
CA TRP A 207 -1.48 -11.66 -9.48
C TRP A 207 -0.70 -12.61 -8.59
N ILE A 208 -1.07 -12.80 -7.32
CA ILE A 208 -0.41 -13.75 -6.40
C ILE A 208 -0.90 -15.19 -6.58
N ASP A 209 -0.29 -16.16 -5.89
CA ASP A 209 -0.77 -17.55 -5.90
C ASP A 209 -2.20 -17.64 -5.32
N VAL A 210 -3.05 -18.43 -5.99
CA VAL A 210 -4.42 -18.72 -5.55
C VAL A 210 -4.46 -19.46 -4.22
N GLU A 211 -3.51 -20.35 -3.96
CA GLU A 211 -3.54 -21.22 -2.77
C GLU A 211 -3.32 -20.42 -1.47
N LEU A 212 -2.64 -19.26 -1.56
CA LEU A 212 -2.39 -18.37 -0.43
C LEU A 212 -3.66 -17.68 0.09
N VAL A 213 -4.63 -17.40 -0.80
CA VAL A 213 -5.80 -16.56 -0.47
C VAL A 213 -7.14 -17.25 -0.66
N ALA A 214 -7.24 -18.26 -1.51
CA ALA A 214 -8.46 -19.03 -1.77
C ALA A 214 -8.44 -20.36 -1.01
N ASN A 215 -8.39 -20.27 0.32
CA ASN A 215 -8.40 -21.42 1.23
C ASN A 215 -9.41 -21.21 2.38
N ASP A 216 -9.70 -22.29 3.10
CA ASP A 216 -10.72 -22.34 4.16
C ASP A 216 -10.37 -21.53 5.42
N VAL A 217 -9.21 -20.87 5.44
CA VAL A 217 -8.77 -20.04 6.56
C VAL A 217 -8.88 -18.56 6.21
N PHE A 218 -8.30 -18.16 5.07
CA PHE A 218 -8.22 -16.75 4.67
C PHE A 218 -9.57 -16.22 4.17
N VAL A 219 -10.31 -17.02 3.40
CA VAL A 219 -11.58 -16.60 2.82
C VAL A 219 -12.63 -16.25 3.89
N PRO A 220 -12.89 -17.11 4.90
CA PRO A 220 -13.85 -16.77 5.96
C PRO A 220 -13.44 -15.54 6.77
N LEU A 221 -12.13 -15.33 7.00
CA LEU A 221 -11.61 -14.18 7.72
C LEU A 221 -11.98 -12.85 7.03
N VAL A 222 -11.82 -12.78 5.71
CA VAL A 222 -12.17 -11.59 4.91
C VAL A 222 -13.70 -11.39 4.88
N ILE A 223 -14.48 -12.45 4.69
CA ILE A 223 -15.96 -12.37 4.68
C ILE A 223 -16.50 -11.86 6.01
N ALA A 224 -15.92 -12.29 7.14
CA ALA A 224 -16.37 -11.87 8.46
C ALA A 224 -16.32 -10.35 8.65
N ARG A 225 -15.56 -9.62 7.83
CA ARG A 225 -15.48 -8.15 7.85
C ARG A 225 -16.67 -7.46 7.17
N LEU A 226 -17.39 -8.14 6.26
CA LEU A 226 -18.55 -7.57 5.54
C LEU A 226 -19.70 -7.14 6.46
N GLY A 227 -19.78 -7.71 7.66
CA GLY A 227 -20.82 -7.39 8.64
C GLY A 227 -20.55 -6.12 9.46
N ASN A 228 -19.32 -5.60 9.46
CA ASN A 228 -18.97 -4.38 10.19
C ASN A 228 -19.04 -3.18 9.24
N LYS A 229 -19.92 -2.23 9.54
CA LYS A 229 -20.20 -1.06 8.69
C LYS A 229 -18.96 -0.21 8.42
N ASP A 230 -18.11 0.01 9.43
CA ASP A 230 -16.93 0.88 9.32
C ASP A 230 -15.86 0.33 8.36
N ILE A 231 -15.88 -0.99 8.08
CA ILE A 231 -14.91 -1.68 7.23
C ILE A 231 -15.56 -2.36 6.01
N SER A 232 -16.89 -2.30 5.90
CA SER A 232 -17.70 -3.06 4.94
C SER A 232 -17.31 -2.75 3.50
N GLU A 233 -17.09 -1.48 3.18
CA GLU A 233 -16.70 -1.05 1.83
C GLU A 233 -15.38 -1.67 1.37
N ALA A 234 -14.35 -1.62 2.22
CA ALA A 234 -13.06 -2.25 1.93
C ALA A 234 -13.20 -3.78 1.83
N ALA A 235 -14.01 -4.39 2.71
CA ALA A 235 -14.29 -5.83 2.68
C ALA A 235 -15.00 -6.25 1.38
N VAL A 236 -15.96 -5.44 0.88
CA VAL A 236 -16.65 -5.69 -0.39
C VAL A 236 -15.65 -5.70 -1.54
N ARG A 237 -14.71 -4.74 -1.59
CA ARG A 237 -13.66 -4.70 -2.62
C ARG A 237 -12.77 -5.94 -2.55
N ALA A 238 -12.31 -6.32 -1.35
CA ALA A 238 -11.47 -7.51 -1.15
C ALA A 238 -12.19 -8.82 -1.55
N VAL A 239 -13.44 -9.01 -1.11
CA VAL A 239 -14.23 -10.20 -1.46
C VAL A 239 -14.52 -10.23 -2.96
N SER A 240 -14.84 -9.09 -3.58
CA SER A 240 -15.05 -9.01 -5.03
C SER A 240 -13.79 -9.40 -5.80
N ALA A 241 -12.61 -8.94 -5.38
CA ALA A 241 -11.34 -9.32 -5.99
C ALA A 241 -11.06 -10.83 -5.85
N LEU A 242 -11.32 -11.42 -4.68
CA LEU A 242 -11.21 -12.88 -4.48
C LEU A 242 -12.18 -13.65 -5.40
N ILE A 243 -13.42 -13.16 -5.52
CA ILE A 243 -14.43 -13.71 -6.43
C ILE A 243 -14.02 -13.55 -7.88
N GLN A 244 -13.23 -12.55 -8.26
CA GLN A 244 -12.81 -12.31 -9.65
C GLN A 244 -11.48 -12.98 -10.02
N LYS A 245 -10.66 -13.38 -9.04
CA LYS A 245 -9.34 -14.01 -9.25
C LYS A 245 -9.34 -15.13 -10.31
N GLY A 246 -8.39 -15.16 -11.23
CA GLY A 246 -8.29 -16.24 -12.21
C GLY A 246 -8.10 -17.63 -11.56
N MET A 247 -8.99 -18.59 -11.84
CA MET A 247 -8.94 -19.97 -11.32
C MET A 247 -9.54 -20.96 -12.33
N PRO A 248 -9.19 -22.27 -12.27
CA PRO A 248 -9.90 -23.30 -13.02
C PRO A 248 -11.41 -23.30 -12.73
N PRO A 249 -12.30 -23.48 -13.73
CA PRO A 249 -13.75 -23.40 -13.58
C PRO A 249 -14.33 -24.21 -12.42
N SER A 250 -13.85 -25.45 -12.21
CA SER A 250 -14.32 -26.32 -11.13
C SER A 250 -14.02 -25.76 -9.74
N LYS A 251 -12.77 -25.34 -9.50
CA LYS A 251 -12.36 -24.68 -8.25
C LYS A 251 -13.10 -23.35 -8.06
N LYS A 252 -13.30 -22.61 -9.15
CA LYS A 252 -14.00 -21.32 -9.16
C LYS A 252 -15.45 -21.46 -8.70
N LEU A 253 -16.19 -22.38 -9.29
CA LEU A 253 -17.59 -22.64 -8.94
C LEU A 253 -17.72 -23.09 -7.47
N SER A 254 -16.83 -23.96 -7.00
CA SER A 254 -16.82 -24.39 -5.59
C SER A 254 -16.61 -23.20 -4.65
N LEU A 255 -15.62 -22.35 -4.93
CA LEU A 255 -15.34 -21.16 -4.12
C LEU A 255 -16.52 -20.19 -4.14
N VAL A 256 -17.01 -19.82 -5.33
CA VAL A 256 -18.12 -18.85 -5.47
C VAL A 256 -19.40 -19.37 -4.81
N THR A 257 -19.68 -20.67 -4.89
CA THR A 257 -20.85 -21.28 -4.23
C THR A 257 -20.71 -21.18 -2.71
N ALA A 258 -19.57 -21.62 -2.15
CA ALA A 258 -19.31 -21.55 -0.72
C ALA A 258 -19.39 -20.09 -0.20
N LEU A 259 -18.76 -19.16 -0.91
CA LEU A 259 -18.83 -17.73 -0.63
C LEU A 259 -20.27 -17.20 -0.60
N THR A 260 -21.05 -17.56 -1.62
CA THR A 260 -22.46 -17.14 -1.75
C THR A 260 -23.31 -17.68 -0.61
N ASP A 261 -23.09 -18.92 -0.19
CA ASP A 261 -23.81 -19.52 0.93
C ASP A 261 -23.47 -18.85 2.25
N VAL A 262 -22.19 -18.56 2.52
CA VAL A 262 -21.78 -17.80 3.72
C VAL A 262 -22.41 -16.40 3.69
N MET A 263 -22.37 -15.71 2.55
CA MET A 263 -22.99 -14.39 2.41
C MET A 263 -24.51 -14.41 2.62
N ARG A 264 -25.21 -15.43 2.10
CA ARG A 264 -26.65 -15.61 2.27
C ARG A 264 -27.02 -15.91 3.72
N ASN A 265 -26.28 -16.81 4.36
CA ASN A 265 -26.54 -17.22 5.75
C ASN A 265 -26.33 -16.08 6.75
N ASN A 266 -25.43 -15.13 6.44
CA ASN A 266 -25.19 -13.94 7.24
C ASN A 266 -26.03 -12.72 6.81
N HIS A 267 -27.02 -12.91 5.91
CA HIS A 267 -27.88 -11.84 5.38
C HIS A 267 -27.11 -10.68 4.70
N LEU A 268 -25.89 -10.91 4.21
CA LEU A 268 -25.00 -9.88 3.65
C LEU A 268 -25.39 -9.44 2.22
N ILE A 269 -26.11 -10.32 1.51
CA ILE A 269 -26.61 -10.09 0.13
C ILE A 269 -28.15 -10.01 0.08
N SER A 270 -28.82 -9.88 1.23
CA SER A 270 -30.27 -9.73 1.33
C SER A 270 -30.64 -8.26 1.49
N VAL A 271 -31.53 -7.76 0.63
CA VAL A 271 -32.07 -6.40 0.72
C VAL A 271 -33.56 -6.46 1.05
N ASN A 272 -34.00 -5.64 2.00
CA ASN A 272 -35.40 -5.53 2.39
C ASN A 272 -35.80 -4.03 2.55
N PRO A 273 -37.08 -3.69 2.76
CA PRO A 273 -37.52 -2.29 2.87
C PRO A 273 -36.86 -1.46 3.98
N ASN A 274 -36.23 -2.10 4.98
CA ASN A 274 -35.50 -1.45 6.06
C ASN A 274 -33.99 -1.37 5.82
N SER A 275 -33.48 -1.92 4.72
CA SER A 275 -32.07 -1.85 4.36
C SER A 275 -31.67 -0.40 4.09
N ASP A 276 -30.56 0.02 4.66
CA ASP A 276 -29.99 1.34 4.38
C ASP A 276 -29.20 1.35 3.06
N TYR A 277 -28.67 2.51 2.69
CA TYR A 277 -27.88 2.68 1.46
C TYR A 277 -26.65 1.77 1.43
N GLU A 278 -25.98 1.57 2.56
CA GLU A 278 -24.76 0.76 2.65
C GLU A 278 -25.07 -0.73 2.46
N ASP A 279 -26.17 -1.21 3.05
CA ASP A 279 -26.66 -2.58 2.87
C ASP A 279 -26.98 -2.87 1.40
N VAL A 280 -27.66 -1.93 0.72
CA VAL A 280 -28.00 -2.04 -0.70
C VAL A 280 -26.73 -2.04 -1.56
N LEU A 281 -25.79 -1.13 -1.29
CA LEU A 281 -24.53 -1.02 -2.03
C LEU A 281 -23.67 -2.28 -1.87
N ARG A 282 -23.54 -2.79 -0.64
CA ARG A 282 -22.84 -4.05 -0.35
C ARG A 282 -23.45 -5.21 -1.12
N ALA A 283 -24.77 -5.42 -0.98
CA ALA A 283 -25.46 -6.53 -1.62
C ALA A 283 -25.36 -6.45 -3.15
N GLY A 284 -25.61 -5.27 -3.73
CA GLY A 284 -25.54 -5.06 -5.18
C GLY A 284 -24.16 -5.33 -5.75
N SER A 285 -23.09 -4.84 -5.09
CA SER A 285 -21.72 -5.04 -5.53
C SER A 285 -21.31 -6.51 -5.50
N LEU A 286 -21.61 -7.21 -4.40
CA LEU A 286 -21.29 -8.63 -4.23
C LEU A 286 -22.06 -9.50 -5.22
N LEU A 287 -23.36 -9.26 -5.41
CA LEU A 287 -24.18 -9.98 -6.38
C LEU A 287 -23.71 -9.75 -7.82
N SER A 288 -23.30 -8.53 -8.15
CA SER A 288 -22.70 -8.22 -9.46
C SER A 288 -21.41 -8.99 -9.70
N ALA A 289 -20.52 -9.05 -8.70
CA ALA A 289 -19.26 -9.81 -8.79
C ALA A 289 -19.53 -11.32 -8.98
N VAL A 290 -20.44 -11.90 -8.19
CA VAL A 290 -20.84 -13.30 -8.32
C VAL A 290 -21.45 -13.58 -9.70
N GLY A 291 -22.42 -12.76 -10.12
CA GLY A 291 -23.12 -12.92 -11.39
C GLY A 291 -22.17 -12.87 -12.59
N SER A 292 -21.27 -11.89 -12.61
CA SER A 292 -20.26 -11.73 -13.69
C SER A 292 -19.40 -12.99 -13.82
N VAL A 293 -18.92 -13.51 -12.70
CA VAL A 293 -18.04 -14.69 -12.69
C VAL A 293 -18.78 -15.96 -13.08
N LEU A 294 -20.04 -16.14 -12.66
CA LEU A 294 -20.84 -17.29 -13.06
C LEU A 294 -21.11 -17.29 -14.57
N ILE A 295 -21.41 -16.13 -15.16
CA ILE A 295 -21.59 -15.95 -16.61
C ILE A 295 -20.27 -16.27 -17.34
N ASP A 296 -19.16 -15.68 -16.90
CA ASP A 296 -17.85 -15.91 -17.51
C ASP A 296 -17.41 -17.38 -17.42
N THR A 297 -17.76 -18.08 -16.34
CA THR A 297 -17.42 -19.48 -16.15
C THR A 297 -18.31 -20.40 -17.00
N TYR A 298 -19.56 -20.03 -17.26
CA TYR A 298 -20.44 -20.79 -18.15
C TYR A 298 -19.97 -20.77 -19.62
N HIS A 299 -19.32 -19.67 -20.04
CA HIS A 299 -18.82 -19.52 -21.40
C HIS A 299 -17.44 -20.15 -21.65
N LYS A 300 -16.79 -20.73 -20.63
CA LYS A 300 -15.47 -21.37 -20.72
C LYS A 300 -15.58 -22.88 -20.56
#